data_AF-Q82IK3-F1
#
_entry.id   AF-Q82IK3-F1
#
_cell.length_a   1.000
_cell.length_b   1.000
_cell.length_c   1.000
_cell.angle_alpha   90.00
_cell.angle_beta   90.00
_cell.angle_gamma   90.00
#
_symmetry.space_group_name_H-M   'P 1'
#
loop_
_entity.id
_entity.type
_entity.pdbx_description
1 polymer ?
#
loop_
_entity_poly.entity_id
_entity_poly.type
_entity_poly.pdbx_seq_one_letter_code
_entity_poly.pdbx_strand_id
1 'polypeptide(L)'
;MEISAGGQLEVRITTADVGKRVSVRRWNEDVAGGEKFTDTVGVLTSWDNGVLLITRRGGESVRIAESSLVAGKVVPAAPARRRGPAASYEELARIAARAWQPVERERLGDWQLRASAGFTRRANSVLPVGEPGLPLDEALTVVRDWYAGRELPAYIQTATGAEGTQELLCAELEARGWTREVTAELWIGALAPLADREVSAEVVLSREADEAWLSRYQRKGLNEVALKVLGSGPSVWFATVPGAAGRAPAAIGRCVVDGRWAGFAAVEVDPAQRRRGLATAVMTALARRALEEGASAAWLQVETDNAAARALYAGMGFATHHAYHHYRWASESDVRGELGGRERGAPGEAGVSGEAGVPDEAGAPSEAGAPSESGAPSEAGAPSESSTAGESGALGGSSAPRGISTPDVSSAAGESGDEVCGGSGAGSVGGPGSGPPGASGGGSGDAVDGVGTYRSV
;
A
#
# COMPACT_ATOMS: atom_id res chain seq x y z
N MET A 1 39.00 11.71 27.06
CA MET A 1 38.51 11.67 25.67
C MET A 1 37.04 12.01 25.74
N GLU A 2 36.73 13.30 25.76
CA GLU A 2 35.37 13.82 25.75
C GLU A 2 34.78 13.64 24.35
N ILE A 3 33.60 13.02 24.28
CA ILE A 3 32.78 13.06 23.07
C ILE A 3 31.79 14.21 23.27
N SER A 4 32.20 15.40 22.85
CA SER A 4 31.33 16.56 22.72
C SER A 4 30.46 16.40 21.48
N ALA A 5 29.22 15.93 21.65
CA ALA A 5 28.12 16.15 20.72
C ALA A 5 26.95 16.77 21.49
N GLY A 6 27.16 18.00 21.98
CA GLY A 6 26.16 18.81 22.65
C GLY A 6 25.08 19.28 21.69
N GLY A 7 24.01 18.50 21.55
CA GLY A 7 22.73 19.06 21.15
C GLY A 7 22.12 19.77 22.36
N GLN A 8 21.81 21.06 22.25
CA GLN A 8 21.00 21.73 23.26
C GLN A 8 19.66 21.00 23.38
N LEU A 9 19.33 20.57 24.60
CA LEU A 9 18.01 20.06 24.93
C LEU A 9 17.04 21.24 24.89
N GLU A 10 16.42 21.44 23.73
CA GLU A 10 15.52 22.55 23.48
C GLU A 10 14.26 22.06 22.79
N VAL A 11 13.11 22.51 23.29
CA VAL A 11 11.80 22.24 22.70
C VAL A 11 11.46 23.39 21.76
N ARG A 12 11.58 23.14 20.45
CA ARG A 12 11.26 24.07 19.35
C ARG A 12 10.00 23.66 18.59
N ILE A 13 9.06 23.04 19.30
CA ILE A 13 7.75 22.67 18.77
C ILE A 13 6.67 23.23 19.70
N THR A 14 5.51 23.51 19.14
CA THR A 14 4.34 24.04 19.84
C THR A 14 3.07 23.35 19.37
N THR A 15 1.93 23.69 19.97
CA THR A 15 0.60 23.23 19.51
C THR A 15 0.31 23.62 18.05
N ALA A 16 0.94 24.68 17.52
CA ALA A 16 0.82 25.09 16.12
C ALA A 16 1.55 24.16 15.13
N ASP A 17 2.27 23.17 15.63
CA ASP A 17 2.97 22.16 14.82
C ASP A 17 2.18 20.85 14.68
N VAL A 18 0.94 20.78 15.18
CA VAL A 18 0.03 19.65 14.91
C VAL A 18 -0.15 19.48 13.40
N GLY A 19 -0.09 18.23 12.95
CA GLY A 19 -0.05 17.82 11.53
C GLY A 19 1.36 17.81 10.93
N LYS A 20 2.37 18.37 11.59
CA LYS A 20 3.76 18.33 11.10
C LYS A 20 4.50 17.12 11.63
N ARG A 21 5.49 16.67 10.86
CA ARG A 21 6.43 15.63 11.30
C ARG A 21 7.41 16.23 12.30
N VAL A 22 7.54 15.61 13.47
CA VAL A 22 8.40 16.06 14.56
C VAL A 22 9.36 14.96 15.00
N SER A 23 10.50 15.36 15.54
CA SER A 23 11.41 14.50 16.30
C SER A 23 11.44 15.02 17.72
N VAL A 24 11.03 14.20 18.66
CA VAL A 24 10.99 14.54 20.08
C VAL A 24 11.87 13.60 20.88
N ARG A 25 12.48 14.14 21.94
CA ARG A 25 13.20 13.38 22.95
C ARG A 25 12.50 13.57 24.28
N ARG A 26 12.15 12.46 24.92
CA ARG A 26 11.56 12.46 26.26
C ARG A 26 12.49 11.83 27.28
N TRP A 27 12.38 12.28 28.52
CA TRP A 27 12.94 11.62 29.70
C TRP A 27 12.03 10.47 30.15
N ASN A 28 12.61 9.33 30.54
CA ASN A 28 11.86 8.24 31.16
C ASN A 28 12.17 8.19 32.67
N GLU A 29 11.16 8.37 33.52
CA GLU A 29 11.32 8.34 34.97
C GLU A 29 11.49 6.90 35.52
N ASP A 30 10.99 5.88 34.82
CA ASP A 30 10.77 4.52 35.38
C ASP A 30 11.78 3.44 34.99
N VAL A 31 12.93 3.76 34.38
CA VAL A 31 13.90 2.72 33.98
C VAL A 31 15.04 2.59 35.00
N ALA A 32 14.89 1.63 35.93
CA ALA A 32 15.98 1.18 36.80
C ALA A 32 17.11 0.58 35.95
N GLY A 33 18.08 1.41 35.57
CA GLY A 33 19.30 1.00 34.85
C GLY A 33 19.25 1.03 33.33
N GLY A 34 18.26 1.68 32.70
CA GLY A 34 18.18 1.80 31.23
C GLY A 34 18.47 3.20 30.67
N GLU A 35 18.31 3.36 29.36
CA GLU A 35 18.53 4.63 28.65
C GLU A 35 17.61 5.73 29.18
N LYS A 36 18.21 6.78 29.74
CA LYS A 36 17.53 7.94 30.38
C LYS A 36 16.62 8.74 29.43
N PHE A 37 16.82 8.58 28.12
CA PHE A 37 16.09 9.32 27.10
C PHE A 37 15.57 8.38 26.03
N THR A 38 14.39 8.67 25.49
CA THR A 38 13.85 7.99 24.31
C THR A 38 13.49 9.01 23.24
N ASP A 39 13.95 8.73 22.03
CA ASP A 39 13.60 9.50 20.84
C ASP A 39 12.34 8.92 20.17
N THR A 40 11.43 9.78 19.74
CA THR A 40 10.26 9.42 18.95
C THR A 40 10.14 10.35 17.75
N VAL A 41 9.91 9.75 16.59
CA VAL A 41 9.74 10.46 15.31
C VAL A 41 8.43 10.04 14.68
N GLY A 42 7.61 11.01 14.31
CA GLY A 42 6.30 10.79 13.72
C GLY A 42 5.59 12.11 13.43
N VAL A 43 4.30 12.04 13.09
CA VAL A 43 3.45 13.23 12.94
C VAL A 43 2.86 13.57 14.30
N LEU A 44 2.98 14.83 14.73
CA LEU A 44 2.29 15.32 15.93
C LEU A 44 0.79 15.39 15.62
N THR A 45 0.00 14.47 16.18
CA THR A 45 -1.43 14.36 15.87
C THR A 45 -2.33 15.08 16.87
N SER A 46 -1.87 15.24 18.11
CA SER A 46 -2.51 16.16 19.07
C SER A 46 -1.49 16.71 20.06
N TRP A 47 -1.82 17.87 20.63
CA TRP A 47 -1.16 18.42 21.81
C TRP A 47 -2.19 19.18 22.62
N ASP A 48 -2.71 18.51 23.65
CA ASP A 48 -3.74 19.04 24.53
C ASP A 48 -3.51 18.53 25.96
N ASN A 49 -4.04 19.25 26.95
CA ASN A 49 -4.05 18.82 28.35
C ASN A 49 -2.67 18.37 28.89
N GLY A 50 -1.60 19.04 28.45
CA GLY A 50 -0.22 18.72 28.85
C GLY A 50 0.32 17.42 28.25
N VAL A 51 -0.25 16.91 27.15
CA VAL A 51 0.15 15.65 26.52
C VAL A 51 0.18 15.76 25.00
N LEU A 52 1.26 15.23 24.42
CA LEU A 52 1.47 15.11 23.00
C LEU A 52 1.11 13.69 22.53
N LEU A 53 0.40 13.58 21.40
CA LEU A 53 0.23 12.34 20.65
C LEU A 53 1.05 12.41 19.37
N ILE A 54 1.89 11.40 19.14
CA ILE A 54 2.69 11.29 17.92
C ILE A 54 2.37 9.97 17.23
N THR A 55 1.84 10.04 16.01
CA THR A 55 1.63 8.86 15.16
C THR A 55 2.91 8.56 14.38
N ARG A 56 3.50 7.40 14.65
CA ARG A 56 4.72 6.93 13.97
C ARG A 56 4.43 6.47 12.55
N ARG A 57 5.50 6.24 11.77
CA ARG A 57 5.41 5.76 10.37
C ARG A 57 4.53 4.53 10.19
N GLY A 58 4.57 3.59 11.15
CA GLY A 58 3.76 2.36 11.14
C GLY A 58 2.36 2.51 11.76
N GLY A 59 1.89 3.74 11.98
CA GLY A 59 0.58 4.06 12.54
C GLY A 59 0.46 3.86 14.06
N GLU A 60 1.55 3.55 14.78
CA GLU A 60 1.53 3.48 16.24
C GLU A 60 1.44 4.90 16.84
N SER A 61 0.39 5.14 17.64
CA SER A 61 0.21 6.36 18.43
C SER A 61 1.02 6.31 19.72
N VAL A 62 1.94 7.25 19.91
CA VAL A 62 2.76 7.37 21.13
C VAL A 62 2.32 8.58 21.93
N ARG A 63 1.94 8.34 23.19
CA ARG A 63 1.58 9.37 24.17
C ARG A 63 2.81 9.83 24.96
N ILE A 64 3.03 11.15 25.03
CA ILE A 64 4.19 11.77 25.69
C ILE A 64 3.71 12.92 26.57
N ALA A 65 3.93 12.82 27.88
CA ALA A 65 3.66 13.92 28.80
C ALA A 65 4.57 15.11 28.46
N GLU A 66 4.00 16.31 28.38
CA GLU A 66 4.74 17.55 28.09
C GLU A 66 5.85 17.79 29.13
N SER A 67 5.60 17.45 30.39
CA SER A 67 6.59 17.53 31.48
C SER A 67 7.82 16.63 31.27
N SER A 68 7.70 15.57 30.46
CA SER A 68 8.81 14.65 30.14
C SER A 68 9.61 15.09 28.91
N LEU A 69 9.14 16.10 28.17
CA LEU A 69 9.75 16.52 26.90
C LEU A 69 11.00 17.36 27.16
N VAL A 70 12.15 16.91 26.66
CA VAL A 70 13.44 17.60 26.86
C VAL A 70 13.98 18.23 25.58
N ALA A 71 13.59 17.72 24.42
CA ALA A 71 13.90 18.33 23.14
C ALA A 71 12.83 18.01 22.12
N GLY A 72 12.61 18.92 21.17
CA GLY A 72 11.64 18.73 20.11
C GLY A 72 11.94 19.65 18.94
N LYS A 73 11.83 19.14 17.71
CA LYS A 73 11.90 19.97 16.50
C LYS A 73 11.00 19.43 15.41
N VAL A 74 10.47 20.33 14.59
CA VAL A 74 9.89 19.96 13.30
C VAL A 74 11.00 19.39 12.43
N VAL A 75 10.73 18.27 11.79
CA VAL A 75 11.65 17.64 10.82
C VAL A 75 10.98 17.61 9.46
N PRO A 76 11.75 17.66 8.36
CA PRO A 76 11.19 17.47 7.03
C PRO A 76 10.39 16.17 6.95
N ALA A 77 9.38 16.13 6.06
CA ALA A 77 8.81 14.88 5.60
C ALA A 77 9.96 13.92 5.26
N ALA A 78 9.86 12.66 5.71
CA ALA A 78 10.98 11.72 5.63
C ALA A 78 11.59 11.76 4.23
N PRO A 79 12.90 12.11 4.08
CA PRO A 79 13.48 12.20 2.76
C PRO A 79 13.38 10.82 2.11
N ALA A 80 12.60 10.74 1.04
CA ALA A 80 12.55 9.57 0.20
C ALA A 80 13.97 9.42 -0.37
N ARG A 81 14.80 8.56 0.23
CA ARG A 81 15.94 7.97 -0.49
C ARG A 81 15.33 7.19 -1.64
N ARG A 82 15.02 7.88 -2.75
CA ARG A 82 14.29 7.35 -3.90
C ARG A 82 15.19 6.38 -4.67
N ARG A 83 15.27 5.14 -4.19
CA ARG A 83 15.45 3.99 -5.07
C ARG A 83 14.06 3.57 -5.53
N GLY A 84 13.46 4.31 -6.46
CA GLY A 84 12.15 3.96 -7.00
C GLY A 84 11.40 5.11 -7.67
N PRO A 85 10.27 4.79 -8.33
CA PRO A 85 9.42 5.76 -9.00
C PRO A 85 8.90 6.85 -8.04
N ALA A 86 8.83 8.08 -8.52
CA ALA A 86 8.15 9.17 -7.82
C ALA A 86 6.62 8.96 -7.85
N ALA A 87 5.98 9.02 -6.68
CA ALA A 87 4.53 8.90 -6.52
C ALA A 87 4.07 9.63 -5.27
N SER A 88 2.81 10.09 -5.24
CA SER A 88 2.13 10.52 -4.01
C SER A 88 1.30 9.37 -3.42
N TYR A 89 0.91 9.49 -2.14
CA TYR A 89 -0.06 8.57 -1.55
C TYR A 89 -1.37 8.54 -2.34
N GLU A 90 -1.91 9.71 -2.65
CA GLU A 90 -3.19 9.87 -3.34
C GLU A 90 -3.20 9.19 -4.73
N GLU A 91 -2.11 9.32 -5.50
CA GLU A 91 -1.94 8.60 -6.76
C GLU A 91 -2.03 7.09 -6.53
N LEU A 92 -1.19 6.55 -5.64
CA LEU A 92 -1.08 5.12 -5.37
C LEU A 92 -2.37 4.54 -4.78
N ALA A 93 -3.06 5.26 -3.91
CA ALA A 93 -4.34 4.85 -3.34
C ALA A 93 -5.39 4.66 -4.44
N ARG A 94 -5.47 5.61 -5.39
CA ARG A 94 -6.43 5.54 -6.51
C ARG A 94 -6.08 4.42 -7.50
N ILE A 95 -4.81 4.25 -7.86
CA ILE A 95 -4.44 3.16 -8.79
C ILE A 95 -4.70 1.79 -8.16
N ALA A 96 -4.39 1.65 -6.86
CA ALA A 96 -4.59 0.39 -6.15
C ALA A 96 -6.07 0.02 -6.06
N ALA A 97 -6.94 1.01 -5.83
CA ALA A 97 -8.38 0.81 -5.84
C ALA A 97 -8.92 0.43 -7.22
N ARG A 98 -8.40 1.02 -8.30
CA ARG A 98 -8.80 0.66 -9.68
C ARG A 98 -8.34 -0.73 -10.10
N ALA A 99 -7.27 -1.25 -9.51
CA ALA A 99 -6.74 -2.58 -9.78
C ALA A 99 -7.43 -3.72 -9.00
N TRP A 100 -8.31 -3.38 -8.05
CA TRP A 100 -9.07 -4.32 -7.23
C TRP A 100 -10.44 -3.74 -6.92
N GLN A 101 -11.28 -3.67 -7.95
CA GLN A 101 -12.50 -2.89 -7.90
C GLN A 101 -13.59 -3.60 -7.09
N PRO A 102 -14.33 -2.86 -6.24
CA PRO A 102 -15.49 -3.42 -5.57
C PRO A 102 -16.65 -3.59 -6.55
N VAL A 103 -17.55 -4.54 -6.26
CA VAL A 103 -18.77 -4.76 -7.05
C VAL A 103 -19.80 -3.66 -6.80
N GLU A 104 -19.78 -3.07 -5.61
CA GLU A 104 -20.61 -1.92 -5.26
C GLU A 104 -19.73 -0.76 -4.73
N ARG A 105 -20.05 0.46 -5.17
CA ARG A 105 -19.37 1.67 -4.70
C ARG A 105 -20.30 2.86 -4.63
N GLU A 106 -20.06 3.71 -3.65
CA GLU A 106 -20.76 4.98 -3.48
C GLU A 106 -19.77 6.09 -3.10
N ARG A 107 -20.13 7.35 -3.35
CA ARG A 107 -19.32 8.51 -2.96
C ARG A 107 -19.95 9.19 -1.75
N LEU A 108 -19.09 9.56 -0.80
CA LEU A 108 -19.41 10.48 0.30
C LEU A 108 -18.40 11.62 0.22
N GLY A 109 -18.77 12.70 -0.48
CA GLY A 109 -17.79 13.70 -0.93
C GLY A 109 -16.71 13.04 -1.80
N ASP A 110 -15.45 13.22 -1.40
CA ASP A 110 -14.30 12.58 -2.05
C ASP A 110 -14.03 11.15 -1.56
N TRP A 111 -14.64 10.74 -0.44
CA TRP A 111 -14.51 9.38 0.05
C TRP A 111 -15.24 8.41 -0.87
N GLN A 112 -14.69 7.20 -0.98
CA GLN A 112 -15.33 6.10 -1.71
C GLN A 112 -15.69 4.98 -0.75
N LEU A 113 -16.99 4.70 -0.61
CA LEU A 113 -17.52 3.54 0.09
C LEU A 113 -17.48 2.34 -0.87
N ARG A 114 -17.06 1.17 -0.40
CA ARG A 114 -16.77 0.00 -1.23
C ARG A 114 -17.30 -1.26 -0.57
N ALA A 115 -18.05 -2.06 -1.31
CA ALA A 115 -18.56 -3.36 -0.83
C ALA A 115 -18.45 -4.42 -1.92
N SER A 116 -18.10 -5.63 -1.48
CA SER A 116 -17.97 -6.85 -2.27
C SER A 116 -18.28 -8.08 -1.43
N ALA A 117 -19.41 -8.05 -0.71
CA ALA A 117 -19.93 -9.17 0.09
C ALA A 117 -18.86 -9.82 0.99
N GLY A 118 -17.98 -9.01 1.60
CA GLY A 118 -16.90 -9.47 2.47
C GLY A 118 -15.60 -9.88 1.75
N PHE A 119 -15.59 -10.02 0.42
CA PHE A 119 -14.40 -10.37 -0.35
C PHE A 119 -13.75 -9.14 -1.01
N THR A 120 -12.63 -8.58 -0.57
CA THR A 120 -11.80 -8.74 0.63
C THR A 120 -11.89 -7.44 1.44
N ARG A 121 -11.19 -7.26 2.57
CA ARG A 121 -11.17 -5.92 3.26
C ARG A 121 -10.81 -4.75 2.33
N ARG A 122 -9.93 -4.97 1.35
CA ARG A 122 -9.55 -3.94 0.35
C ARG A 122 -10.71 -3.53 -0.56
N ALA A 123 -11.67 -4.40 -0.81
CA ALA A 123 -12.90 -4.09 -1.56
C ALA A 123 -14.12 -3.86 -0.65
N ASN A 124 -13.97 -3.98 0.67
CA ASN A 124 -15.02 -3.85 1.68
C ASN A 124 -14.61 -2.85 2.78
N SER A 125 -14.02 -1.72 2.38
CA SER A 125 -13.61 -0.64 3.28
C SER A 125 -13.71 0.70 2.59
N VAL A 126 -14.02 1.75 3.35
CA VAL A 126 -13.99 3.12 2.85
C VAL A 126 -12.55 3.47 2.45
N LEU A 127 -12.41 4.11 1.29
CA LEU A 127 -11.16 4.73 0.87
C LEU A 127 -11.30 6.26 1.01
N PRO A 128 -10.76 6.87 2.09
CA PRO A 128 -10.97 8.27 2.42
C PRO A 128 -9.94 9.18 1.70
N VAL A 129 -9.89 9.15 0.38
CA VAL A 129 -8.93 9.98 -0.39
C VAL A 129 -9.55 11.35 -0.67
N GLY A 130 -9.33 12.30 0.24
CA GLY A 130 -9.91 13.65 0.21
C GLY A 130 -10.89 13.87 1.36
N GLU A 131 -11.77 14.86 1.23
CA GLU A 131 -12.71 15.24 2.28
C GLU A 131 -14.09 14.58 2.10
N PRO A 132 -14.78 14.17 3.18
CA PRO A 132 -16.10 13.56 3.07
C PRO A 132 -17.22 14.56 2.73
N GLY A 133 -16.94 15.87 2.77
CA GLY A 133 -17.93 16.93 2.54
C GLY A 133 -18.90 17.17 3.71
N LEU A 134 -18.69 16.50 4.84
CA LEU A 134 -19.44 16.62 6.09
C LEU A 134 -18.47 16.66 7.28
N PRO A 135 -18.91 17.12 8.46
CA PRO A 135 -18.17 16.91 9.70
C PRO A 135 -17.86 15.41 9.91
N LEU A 136 -16.68 15.10 10.44
CA LEU A 136 -16.20 13.72 10.53
C LEU A 136 -17.19 12.79 11.25
N ASP A 137 -17.79 13.24 12.35
CA ASP A 137 -18.76 12.43 13.12
C ASP A 137 -20.03 12.07 12.31
N GLU A 138 -20.50 13.00 11.49
CA GLU A 138 -21.63 12.76 10.57
C GLU A 138 -21.21 11.80 9.47
N ALA A 139 -20.03 11.99 8.87
CA ALA A 139 -19.49 11.08 7.86
C ALA A 139 -19.32 9.65 8.38
N LEU A 140 -18.79 9.48 9.60
CA LEU A 140 -18.64 8.17 10.24
C LEU A 140 -19.99 7.51 10.55
N THR A 141 -21.04 8.30 10.81
CA THR A 141 -22.40 7.78 10.97
C THR A 141 -22.94 7.25 9.64
N VAL A 142 -22.83 8.02 8.56
CA VAL A 142 -23.20 7.58 7.21
C VAL A 142 -22.47 6.29 6.81
N VAL A 143 -21.17 6.22 7.09
CA VAL A 143 -20.36 5.01 6.84
C VAL A 143 -20.91 3.80 7.59
N ARG A 144 -21.18 3.93 8.90
CA ARG A 144 -21.71 2.82 9.71
C ARG A 144 -23.06 2.34 9.19
N ASP A 145 -23.98 3.25 8.88
CA ASP A 145 -25.31 2.92 8.37
C ASP A 145 -25.24 2.22 7.00
N TRP A 146 -24.32 2.66 6.13
CA TRP A 146 -24.12 2.08 4.81
C TRP A 146 -23.63 0.63 4.87
N TYR A 147 -22.69 0.30 5.76
CA TYR A 147 -22.24 -1.08 5.95
C TYR A 147 -23.27 -1.92 6.71
N ALA A 148 -23.97 -1.35 7.69
CA ALA A 148 -25.03 -2.05 8.43
C ALA A 148 -26.19 -2.49 7.52
N GLY A 149 -26.61 -1.64 6.58
CA GLY A 149 -27.62 -1.98 5.58
C GLY A 149 -27.22 -3.10 4.61
N ARG A 150 -25.94 -3.51 4.63
CA ARG A 150 -25.36 -4.61 3.83
C ARG A 150 -24.93 -5.80 4.67
N GLU A 151 -25.21 -5.78 5.98
CA GLU A 151 -24.76 -6.80 6.93
C GLU A 151 -23.23 -7.01 6.89
N LEU A 152 -22.49 -5.92 6.65
CA LEU A 152 -21.03 -5.92 6.60
C LEU A 152 -20.45 -5.14 7.78
N PRO A 153 -19.27 -5.53 8.28
CA PRO A 153 -18.53 -4.70 9.24
C PRO A 153 -18.06 -3.40 8.58
N ALA A 154 -18.21 -2.28 9.29
CA ALA A 154 -17.73 -1.00 8.81
C ALA A 154 -16.21 -0.90 8.97
N TYR A 155 -15.51 -0.75 7.84
CA TYR A 155 -14.07 -0.53 7.80
C TYR A 155 -13.70 0.77 7.10
N ILE A 156 -12.63 1.42 7.56
CA ILE A 156 -11.99 2.55 6.90
C ILE A 156 -10.52 2.19 6.67
N GLN A 157 -10.07 2.29 5.41
CA GLN A 157 -8.68 2.04 5.02
C GLN A 157 -7.91 3.35 4.99
N THR A 158 -7.13 3.63 6.04
CA THR A 158 -6.27 4.83 6.12
C THR A 158 -4.82 4.49 5.82
N ALA A 159 -3.95 5.50 5.69
CA ALA A 159 -2.52 5.31 5.48
C ALA A 159 -1.65 6.22 6.35
N THR A 160 -0.41 5.81 6.60
CA THR A 160 0.61 6.61 7.31
C THR A 160 1.99 6.43 6.67
N GLY A 161 2.89 7.36 7.00
CA GLY A 161 4.31 7.18 6.76
C GLY A 161 4.82 7.62 5.39
N ALA A 162 4.05 8.42 4.66
CA ALA A 162 4.47 9.10 3.44
C ALA A 162 3.87 10.51 3.35
N GLU A 163 4.30 11.30 2.38
CA GLU A 163 3.70 12.61 2.14
C GLU A 163 2.24 12.46 1.68
N GLY A 164 1.34 13.25 2.28
CA GLY A 164 -0.10 13.21 2.02
C GLY A 164 -0.84 12.04 2.68
N THR A 165 -0.20 11.29 3.59
CA THR A 165 -0.89 10.26 4.38
C THR A 165 -1.70 10.85 5.53
N GLN A 166 -2.45 10.01 6.23
CA GLN A 166 -3.64 10.35 7.00
C GLN A 166 -3.45 10.09 8.49
N GLU A 167 -2.28 10.45 9.03
CA GLU A 167 -1.95 10.28 10.45
C GLU A 167 -2.98 10.95 11.38
N LEU A 168 -3.48 12.14 11.02
CA LEU A 168 -4.53 12.82 11.80
C LEU A 168 -5.84 12.02 11.80
N LEU A 169 -6.31 11.55 10.64
CA LEU A 169 -7.52 10.73 10.56
C LEU A 169 -7.37 9.42 11.34
N CYS A 170 -6.18 8.80 11.34
CA CYS A 170 -5.91 7.62 12.17
C CYS A 170 -6.17 7.93 13.65
N ALA A 171 -5.60 9.02 14.17
CA ALA A 171 -5.79 9.43 15.56
C ALA A 171 -7.26 9.77 15.87
N GLU A 172 -7.96 10.45 14.96
CA GLU A 172 -9.39 10.77 15.11
C GLU A 172 -10.28 9.51 15.15
N LEU A 173 -9.94 8.48 14.37
CA LEU A 173 -10.63 7.18 14.39
C LEU A 173 -10.39 6.45 15.72
N GLU A 174 -9.14 6.37 16.19
CA GLU A 174 -8.80 5.77 17.48
C GLU A 174 -9.51 6.47 18.64
N ALA A 175 -9.54 7.81 18.64
CA ALA A 175 -10.23 8.61 19.65
C ALA A 175 -11.75 8.34 19.70
N ARG A 176 -12.33 7.88 18.58
CA ARG A 176 -13.75 7.52 18.47
C ARG A 176 -14.01 6.04 18.71
N GLY A 177 -13.02 5.26 19.11
CA GLY A 177 -13.18 3.83 19.42
C GLY A 177 -13.10 2.91 18.21
N TRP A 178 -12.64 3.38 17.05
CA TRP A 178 -12.31 2.50 15.95
C TRP A 178 -11.02 1.75 16.27
N THR A 179 -11.01 0.44 16.01
CA THR A 179 -9.87 -0.42 16.31
C THR A 179 -9.11 -0.77 15.04
N ARG A 180 -7.80 -0.55 15.05
CA ARG A 180 -6.93 -0.99 13.95
C ARG A 180 -6.73 -2.51 14.01
N GLU A 181 -7.35 -3.24 13.10
CA GLU A 181 -7.26 -4.70 13.07
C GLU A 181 -6.10 -5.21 12.21
N VAL A 182 -5.86 -4.57 11.07
CA VAL A 182 -4.87 -5.05 10.08
C VAL A 182 -4.00 -3.90 9.61
N THR A 183 -2.70 -4.17 9.51
CA THR A 183 -1.71 -3.26 8.91
C THR A 183 -0.95 -3.97 7.81
N ALA A 184 -0.84 -3.30 6.67
CA ALA A 184 -0.05 -3.75 5.55
C ALA A 184 0.75 -2.59 4.95
N GLU A 185 1.70 -2.90 4.10
CA GLU A 185 2.57 -1.94 3.44
C GLU A 185 2.31 -1.95 1.94
N LEU A 186 2.31 -0.77 1.32
CA LEU A 186 2.40 -0.64 -0.13
C LEU A 186 3.86 -0.39 -0.51
N TRP A 187 4.37 -1.25 -1.37
CA TRP A 187 5.75 -1.23 -1.85
C TRP A 187 5.78 -0.83 -3.32
N ILE A 188 6.79 -0.06 -3.71
CA ILE A 188 6.99 0.37 -5.11
C ILE A 188 8.39 0.01 -5.60
N GLY A 189 8.53 -0.18 -6.91
CA GLY A 189 9.79 -0.53 -7.56
C GLY A 189 9.83 -0.11 -9.03
N ALA A 190 11.03 -0.02 -9.59
CA ALA A 190 11.19 0.16 -11.03
C ALA A 190 10.88 -1.17 -11.75
N LEU A 191 10.14 -1.10 -12.86
CA LEU A 191 9.69 -2.31 -13.56
C LEU A 191 10.79 -2.93 -14.43
N ALA A 192 11.62 -2.11 -15.06
CA ALA A 192 12.67 -2.57 -15.98
C ALA A 192 13.67 -3.55 -15.33
N PRO A 193 14.29 -3.27 -14.16
CA PRO A 193 15.20 -4.22 -13.52
C PRO A 193 14.55 -5.56 -13.12
N LEU A 194 13.22 -5.59 -12.96
CA LEU A 194 12.49 -6.82 -12.69
C LEU A 194 12.28 -7.65 -13.97
N ALA A 195 11.99 -6.99 -15.09
CA ALA A 195 11.80 -7.61 -16.39
C ALA A 195 13.10 -8.12 -17.03
N ASP A 196 14.23 -7.46 -16.74
CA ASP A 196 15.56 -7.82 -17.25
C ASP A 196 16.15 -9.08 -16.61
N ARG A 197 15.52 -9.61 -15.56
CA ARG A 197 16.00 -10.82 -14.87
C ARG A 197 15.93 -12.05 -15.78
N GLU A 198 16.98 -12.86 -15.74
CA GLU A 198 16.96 -14.19 -16.33
C GLU A 198 16.20 -15.17 -15.44
N VAL A 199 15.23 -15.88 -16.01
CA VAL A 199 14.38 -16.85 -15.32
C VAL A 199 14.25 -18.10 -16.18
N SER A 200 14.34 -19.27 -15.57
CA SER A 200 14.36 -20.56 -16.27
C SER A 200 13.01 -21.26 -16.35
N ALA A 201 12.03 -20.84 -15.56
CA ALA A 201 10.70 -21.43 -15.57
C ALA A 201 9.86 -20.88 -16.72
N GLU A 202 9.14 -21.77 -17.40
CA GLU A 202 8.12 -21.40 -18.38
C GLU A 202 6.90 -20.81 -17.67
N VAL A 203 6.49 -19.62 -18.09
CA VAL A 203 5.33 -18.91 -17.55
C VAL A 203 4.34 -18.66 -18.68
N VAL A 204 3.12 -19.16 -18.51
CA VAL A 204 2.00 -18.91 -19.42
C VAL A 204 1.23 -17.69 -18.94
N LEU A 205 0.95 -16.75 -19.83
CA LEU A 205 0.15 -15.55 -19.54
C LEU A 205 -1.24 -15.67 -20.17
N SER A 206 -2.27 -15.27 -19.42
CA SER A 206 -3.67 -15.28 -19.84
C SER A 206 -4.40 -14.01 -19.40
N ARG A 207 -5.47 -13.66 -20.09
CA ARG A 207 -6.43 -12.62 -19.68
C ARG A 207 -7.47 -13.13 -18.69
N GLU A 208 -7.58 -14.45 -18.53
CA GLU A 208 -8.59 -15.10 -17.69
C GLU A 208 -7.92 -15.94 -16.61
N ALA A 209 -8.54 -15.95 -15.42
CA ALA A 209 -8.21 -16.89 -14.35
C ALA A 209 -8.97 -18.19 -14.61
N ASP A 210 -8.35 -19.11 -15.34
CA ASP A 210 -8.93 -20.42 -15.64
C ASP A 210 -9.04 -21.31 -14.40
N GLU A 211 -9.72 -22.45 -14.54
CA GLU A 211 -9.92 -23.41 -13.46
C GLU A 211 -8.59 -23.88 -12.85
N ALA A 212 -7.54 -24.04 -13.68
CA ALA A 212 -6.22 -24.44 -13.21
C ALA A 212 -5.60 -23.35 -12.32
N TRP A 213 -5.62 -22.08 -12.74
CA TRP A 213 -5.14 -20.94 -11.96
C TRP A 213 -5.90 -20.85 -10.62
N LEU A 214 -7.23 -20.95 -10.67
CA LEU A 214 -8.10 -20.92 -9.49
C LEU A 214 -7.84 -22.09 -8.54
N SER A 215 -7.49 -23.28 -9.04
CA SER A 215 -7.15 -24.44 -8.20
C SER A 215 -5.90 -24.23 -7.34
N ARG A 216 -4.98 -23.35 -7.76
CA ARG A 216 -3.84 -22.95 -6.93
C ARG A 216 -4.22 -21.85 -5.97
N TYR A 217 -5.07 -20.90 -6.37
CA TYR A 217 -5.45 -19.75 -5.55
C TYR A 217 -6.15 -20.19 -4.26
N GLN A 218 -5.42 -20.25 -3.15
CA GLN A 218 -5.88 -20.88 -1.89
C GLN A 218 -6.90 -20.04 -1.11
N ARG A 219 -7.61 -19.11 -1.75
CA ARG A 219 -8.58 -18.27 -1.05
C ARG A 219 -9.92 -18.99 -0.92
N LYS A 220 -10.41 -19.10 0.31
CA LYS A 220 -11.73 -19.67 0.62
C LYS A 220 -12.84 -18.78 0.08
N GLY A 221 -13.98 -19.38 -0.26
CA GLY A 221 -15.18 -18.63 -0.63
C GLY A 221 -15.14 -17.99 -2.03
N LEU A 222 -14.42 -18.61 -2.98
CA LEU A 222 -14.49 -18.24 -4.40
C LEU A 222 -15.93 -18.38 -4.91
N ASN A 223 -16.64 -17.26 -4.95
CA ASN A 223 -17.97 -17.11 -5.50
C ASN A 223 -17.93 -16.13 -6.69
N GLU A 224 -19.09 -15.86 -7.28
CA GLU A 224 -19.21 -14.95 -8.42
C GLU A 224 -18.67 -13.54 -8.10
N VAL A 225 -18.86 -13.05 -6.87
CA VAL A 225 -18.33 -11.75 -6.40
C VAL A 225 -16.80 -11.78 -6.41
N ALA A 226 -16.19 -12.84 -5.89
CA ALA A 226 -14.75 -12.99 -5.86
C ALA A 226 -14.13 -13.02 -7.26
N LEU A 227 -14.76 -13.72 -8.20
CA LEU A 227 -14.32 -13.78 -9.60
C LEU A 227 -14.45 -12.41 -10.28
N LYS A 228 -15.54 -11.67 -10.04
CA LYS A 228 -15.71 -10.29 -10.54
C LYS A 228 -14.60 -9.36 -10.05
N VAL A 229 -14.29 -9.41 -8.76
CA VAL A 229 -13.20 -8.59 -8.17
C VAL A 229 -11.84 -9.02 -8.73
N LEU A 230 -11.57 -10.33 -8.82
CA LEU A 230 -10.31 -10.88 -9.32
C LEU A 230 -10.07 -10.49 -10.79
N GLY A 231 -11.11 -10.54 -11.63
CA GLY A 231 -11.05 -10.13 -13.03
C GLY A 231 -11.11 -8.62 -13.26
N SER A 232 -11.30 -7.80 -12.22
CA SER A 232 -11.46 -6.36 -12.37
C SER A 232 -10.13 -5.61 -12.52
N GLY A 233 -10.13 -4.54 -13.31
CA GLY A 233 -8.98 -3.66 -13.50
C GLY A 233 -8.89 -3.14 -14.94
N PRO A 234 -8.11 -2.08 -15.21
CA PRO A 234 -8.00 -1.54 -16.58
C PRO A 234 -7.41 -2.52 -17.59
N SER A 235 -6.35 -3.25 -17.21
CA SER A 235 -5.75 -4.33 -18.01
C SER A 235 -5.24 -5.42 -17.10
N VAL A 236 -5.90 -6.58 -17.06
CA VAL A 236 -5.58 -7.68 -16.14
C VAL A 236 -4.83 -8.80 -16.86
N TRP A 237 -3.81 -9.34 -16.19
CA TRP A 237 -3.03 -10.50 -16.62
C TRP A 237 -2.91 -11.50 -15.49
N PHE A 238 -3.04 -12.78 -15.84
CA PHE A 238 -2.79 -13.92 -14.98
C PHE A 238 -1.58 -14.66 -15.51
N ALA A 239 -0.67 -15.03 -14.61
CA ALA A 239 0.49 -15.85 -14.90
C ALA A 239 0.36 -17.20 -14.23
N THR A 240 0.79 -18.24 -14.94
CA THR A 240 0.76 -19.63 -14.49
C THR A 240 2.10 -20.27 -14.81
N VAL A 241 2.77 -20.85 -13.80
CA VAL A 241 3.82 -21.85 -14.02
C VAL A 241 3.15 -23.22 -13.93
N PRO A 242 3.13 -24.02 -15.00
CA PRO A 242 2.50 -25.34 -14.99
C PRO A 242 3.03 -26.24 -13.87
N GLY A 243 2.13 -27.03 -13.27
CA GLY A 243 2.48 -28.08 -12.32
C GLY A 243 2.77 -29.41 -13.02
N ALA A 244 3.01 -30.46 -12.23
CA ALA A 244 2.96 -31.82 -12.76
C ALA A 244 1.56 -32.12 -13.33
N ALA A 245 1.48 -33.02 -14.33
CA ALA A 245 0.21 -33.37 -14.96
C ALA A 245 -0.88 -33.74 -13.93
N GLY A 246 -2.06 -33.13 -14.06
CA GLY A 246 -3.20 -33.34 -13.15
C GLY A 246 -3.05 -32.71 -11.76
N ARG A 247 -2.02 -31.88 -11.52
CA ARG A 247 -1.86 -31.11 -10.27
C ARG A 247 -2.12 -29.63 -10.53
N ALA A 248 -2.48 -28.90 -9.46
CA ALA A 248 -2.56 -27.45 -9.50
C ALA A 248 -1.21 -26.84 -9.96
N PRO A 249 -1.24 -25.68 -10.66
CA PRO A 249 -0.05 -24.98 -11.14
C PRO A 249 1.06 -24.85 -10.09
N ALA A 250 2.33 -24.97 -10.46
CA ALA A 250 3.45 -24.83 -9.52
C ALA A 250 3.55 -23.41 -8.92
N ALA A 251 3.15 -22.40 -9.67
CA ALA A 251 3.02 -21.03 -9.19
C ALA A 251 1.98 -20.25 -10.01
N ILE A 252 1.41 -19.23 -9.41
CA ILE A 252 0.48 -18.29 -10.04
C ILE A 252 0.84 -16.85 -9.68
N GLY A 253 0.36 -15.90 -10.48
CA GLY A 253 0.38 -14.48 -10.15
C GLY A 253 -0.67 -13.71 -10.93
N ARG A 254 -1.00 -12.52 -10.45
CA ARG A 254 -1.88 -11.57 -11.12
C ARG A 254 -1.20 -10.21 -11.23
N CYS A 255 -1.34 -9.56 -12.39
CA CYS A 255 -0.91 -8.19 -12.64
C CYS A 255 -2.06 -7.36 -13.17
N VAL A 256 -2.13 -6.09 -12.77
CA VAL A 256 -2.99 -5.09 -13.41
C VAL A 256 -2.14 -3.93 -13.90
N VAL A 257 -2.26 -3.60 -15.19
CA VAL A 257 -1.63 -2.43 -15.78
C VAL A 257 -2.62 -1.27 -15.82
N ASP A 258 -2.20 -0.12 -15.29
CA ASP A 258 -2.96 1.12 -15.27
C ASP A 258 -2.02 2.31 -15.51
N GLY A 259 -1.99 2.78 -16.76
CA GLY A 259 -1.05 3.80 -17.21
C GLY A 259 0.40 3.37 -16.95
N ARG A 260 1.16 4.20 -16.23
CA ARG A 260 2.58 3.94 -15.94
C ARG A 260 2.81 2.84 -14.91
N TRP A 261 1.78 2.29 -14.28
CA TRP A 261 1.88 1.40 -13.13
C TRP A 261 1.45 -0.04 -13.43
N ALA A 262 2.20 -0.98 -12.86
CA ALA A 262 1.88 -2.40 -12.81
C ALA A 262 1.66 -2.84 -11.35
N GLY A 263 0.44 -3.27 -11.02
CA GLY A 263 0.07 -3.76 -9.69
C GLY A 263 0.12 -5.28 -9.61
N PHE A 264 0.95 -5.83 -8.72
CA PHE A 264 1.08 -7.27 -8.53
C PHE A 264 0.29 -7.76 -7.32
N ALA A 265 -0.46 -8.84 -7.50
CA ALA A 265 -1.27 -9.47 -6.45
C ALA A 265 -1.38 -10.99 -6.68
N ALA A 266 -1.93 -11.71 -5.69
CA ALA A 266 -2.19 -13.16 -5.78
C ALA A 266 -1.00 -13.99 -6.27
N VAL A 267 0.20 -13.65 -5.80
CA VAL A 267 1.43 -14.40 -6.12
C VAL A 267 1.55 -15.56 -5.16
N GLU A 268 1.33 -16.77 -5.65
CA GLU A 268 1.37 -17.99 -4.84
C GLU A 268 2.28 -19.03 -5.49
N VAL A 269 3.04 -19.74 -4.67
CA VAL A 269 3.92 -20.84 -5.10
C VAL A 269 3.57 -22.07 -4.28
N ASP A 270 3.53 -23.22 -4.96
CA ASP A 270 3.40 -24.52 -4.32
C ASP A 270 4.40 -24.67 -3.17
N PRO A 271 3.95 -24.94 -1.93
CA PRO A 271 4.83 -25.15 -0.79
C PRO A 271 5.99 -26.10 -1.07
N ALA A 272 5.74 -27.19 -1.81
CA ALA A 272 6.76 -28.19 -2.16
C ALA A 272 7.76 -27.71 -3.22
N GLN A 273 7.46 -26.62 -3.93
CA GLN A 273 8.31 -26.06 -4.99
C GLN A 273 8.85 -24.65 -4.67
N ARG A 274 8.72 -24.22 -3.41
CA ARG A 274 9.28 -22.95 -2.93
C ARG A 274 10.80 -22.94 -3.05
N ARG A 275 11.38 -21.73 -3.02
CA ARG A 275 12.83 -21.48 -3.11
C ARG A 275 13.50 -21.95 -4.42
N ARG A 276 12.70 -22.27 -5.45
CA ARG A 276 13.16 -22.60 -6.81
C ARG A 276 13.07 -21.43 -7.80
N GLY A 277 12.87 -20.21 -7.30
CA GLY A 277 12.75 -19.00 -8.14
C GLY A 277 11.41 -18.83 -8.85
N LEU A 278 10.40 -19.67 -8.61
CA LEU A 278 9.12 -19.62 -9.34
C LEU A 278 8.35 -18.31 -9.17
N ALA A 279 8.33 -17.73 -7.97
CA ALA A 279 7.72 -16.41 -7.76
C ALA A 279 8.46 -15.32 -8.55
N THR A 280 9.79 -15.39 -8.64
CA THR A 280 10.59 -14.48 -9.46
C THR A 280 10.26 -14.64 -10.94
N ALA A 281 10.12 -15.87 -11.43
CA ALA A 281 9.72 -16.13 -12.81
C ALA A 281 8.35 -15.52 -13.14
N VAL A 282 7.35 -15.75 -12.28
CA VAL A 282 6.02 -15.15 -12.39
C VAL A 282 6.08 -13.63 -12.44
N MET A 283 6.76 -13.01 -11.46
CA MET A 283 6.89 -11.54 -11.37
C MET A 283 7.62 -10.96 -12.59
N THR A 284 8.68 -11.60 -13.07
CA THR A 284 9.45 -11.17 -14.25
C THR A 284 8.64 -11.28 -15.53
N ALA A 285 7.89 -12.38 -15.74
CA ALA A 285 7.05 -12.54 -16.93
C ALA A 285 5.92 -11.49 -16.98
N LEU A 286 5.25 -11.26 -15.84
CA LEU A 286 4.24 -10.22 -15.71
C LEU A 286 4.84 -8.81 -15.89
N ALA A 287 6.07 -8.57 -15.39
CA ALA A 287 6.75 -7.29 -15.57
C ALA A 287 7.09 -7.00 -17.04
N ARG A 288 7.58 -8.00 -17.79
CA ARG A 288 7.80 -7.89 -19.25
C ARG A 288 6.51 -7.51 -19.97
N ARG A 289 5.42 -8.23 -19.68
CA ARG A 289 4.12 -7.94 -20.27
C ARG A 289 3.60 -6.55 -19.92
N ALA A 290 3.84 -6.09 -18.70
CA ALA A 290 3.44 -4.74 -18.29
C ALA A 290 4.27 -3.64 -18.96
N LEU A 291 5.58 -3.85 -19.21
CA LEU A 291 6.41 -2.93 -20.00
C LEU A 291 5.90 -2.81 -21.43
N GLU A 292 5.51 -3.93 -22.06
CA GLU A 292 4.91 -3.93 -23.40
C GLU A 292 3.61 -3.11 -23.46
N GLU A 293 2.88 -3.00 -22.34
CA GLU A 293 1.67 -2.19 -22.20
C GLU A 293 1.92 -0.75 -21.73
N GLY A 294 3.19 -0.33 -21.65
CA GLY A 294 3.59 1.04 -21.34
C GLY A 294 3.75 1.36 -19.85
N ALA A 295 3.68 0.36 -18.97
CA ALA A 295 4.05 0.56 -17.57
C ALA A 295 5.56 0.79 -17.45
N SER A 296 5.99 1.52 -16.41
CA SER A 296 7.40 1.73 -16.08
C SER A 296 7.68 1.55 -14.58
N ALA A 297 6.63 1.57 -13.77
CA ALA A 297 6.67 1.50 -12.33
C ALA A 297 5.81 0.32 -11.85
N ALA A 298 6.22 -0.28 -10.74
CA ALA A 298 5.55 -1.41 -10.12
C ALA A 298 5.08 -1.05 -8.72
N TRP A 299 3.95 -1.62 -8.30
CA TRP A 299 3.53 -1.61 -6.90
C TRP A 299 2.96 -2.96 -6.48
N LEU A 300 3.02 -3.23 -5.18
CA LEU A 300 2.41 -4.40 -4.55
C LEU A 300 2.06 -4.09 -3.10
N GLN A 301 1.23 -4.93 -2.51
CA GLN A 301 0.83 -4.82 -1.11
C GLN A 301 1.24 -6.08 -0.36
N VAL A 302 1.81 -5.90 0.83
CA VAL A 302 2.30 -7.00 1.66
C VAL A 302 1.99 -6.71 3.13
N GLU A 303 1.45 -7.69 3.83
CA GLU A 303 1.21 -7.59 5.27
C GLU A 303 2.53 -7.59 6.05
N THR A 304 2.54 -6.91 7.20
CA THR A 304 3.78 -6.66 7.95
C THR A 304 4.41 -7.93 8.53
N ASP A 305 3.60 -8.96 8.78
CA ASP A 305 3.99 -10.26 9.32
C ASP A 305 4.50 -11.25 8.27
N ASN A 306 4.31 -10.96 6.97
CA ASN A 306 4.78 -11.81 5.88
C ASN A 306 6.26 -11.58 5.56
N ALA A 307 7.14 -11.98 6.48
CA ALA A 307 8.58 -11.79 6.37
C ALA A 307 9.18 -12.40 5.09
N ALA A 308 8.67 -13.57 4.66
CA ALA A 308 9.13 -14.24 3.45
C ALA A 308 8.84 -13.44 2.17
N ALA A 309 7.62 -12.90 2.03
CA ALA A 309 7.25 -12.05 0.90
C ALA A 309 8.02 -10.72 0.92
N ARG A 310 8.17 -10.10 2.10
CA ARG A 310 8.96 -8.86 2.25
C ARG A 310 10.41 -9.05 1.82
N ALA A 311 11.05 -10.16 2.23
CA ALA A 311 12.41 -10.50 1.80
C ALA A 311 12.50 -10.73 0.27
N LEU A 312 11.51 -11.43 -0.30
CA LEU A 312 11.43 -11.65 -1.75
C LEU A 312 11.35 -10.33 -2.52
N TYR A 313 10.42 -9.45 -2.15
CA TYR A 313 10.17 -8.20 -2.86
C TYR A 313 11.30 -7.18 -2.66
N ALA A 314 11.91 -7.13 -1.46
CA ALA A 314 13.12 -6.35 -1.23
C ALA A 314 14.27 -6.81 -2.14
N GLY A 315 14.46 -8.13 -2.28
CA GLY A 315 15.43 -8.71 -3.22
C GLY A 315 15.12 -8.38 -4.69
N MET A 316 13.86 -8.12 -5.02
CA MET A 316 13.44 -7.68 -6.34
C MET A 316 13.64 -6.18 -6.61
N GLY A 317 14.01 -5.39 -5.59
CA GLY A 317 14.22 -3.96 -5.70
C GLY A 317 13.00 -3.10 -5.36
N PHE A 318 11.96 -3.70 -4.76
CA PHE A 318 10.86 -2.95 -4.18
C PHE A 318 11.26 -2.34 -2.83
N ALA A 319 10.67 -1.20 -2.51
CA ALA A 319 10.81 -0.55 -1.21
C ALA A 319 9.45 -0.05 -0.70
N THR A 320 9.27 -0.04 0.61
CA THR A 320 8.06 0.48 1.27
C THR A 320 7.86 1.96 0.95
N HIS A 321 6.72 2.29 0.35
CA HIS A 321 6.25 3.66 0.19
C HIS A 321 5.55 4.13 1.46
N HIS A 322 4.42 3.50 1.81
CA HIS A 322 3.58 3.83 2.96
C HIS A 322 3.01 2.58 3.62
N ALA A 323 2.57 2.71 4.87
CA ALA A 323 1.74 1.72 5.54
C ALA A 323 0.26 2.11 5.34
N TYR A 324 -0.63 1.11 5.30
CA TYR A 324 -2.07 1.31 5.33
C TYR A 324 -2.73 0.39 6.36
N HIS A 325 -3.84 0.86 6.91
CA HIS A 325 -4.47 0.31 8.09
C HIS A 325 -5.97 0.16 7.87
N HIS A 326 -6.53 -0.99 8.27
CA HIS A 326 -7.97 -1.17 8.31
C HIS A 326 -8.46 -0.92 9.74
N TYR A 327 -9.15 0.19 9.93
CA TYR A 327 -9.86 0.53 11.16
C TYR A 327 -11.26 -0.03 11.09
N ARG A 328 -11.62 -0.88 12.06
CA ARG A 328 -12.96 -1.44 12.22
C ARG A 328 -13.74 -0.67 13.26
N TRP A 329 -15.01 -0.42 12.98
CA TRP A 329 -15.97 -0.02 14.01
C TRP A 329 -16.37 -1.25 14.84
N ALA A 330 -16.10 -1.22 16.14
CA ALA A 330 -16.67 -2.20 17.06
C ALA A 330 -18.16 -1.89 17.22
N SER A 331 -19.03 -2.80 16.78
CA SER A 331 -20.46 -2.64 17.03
C SER A 331 -20.77 -2.93 18.51
N GLU A 332 -21.85 -2.36 19.06
CA GLU A 332 -22.29 -2.69 20.44
C GLU A 332 -22.58 -4.20 20.63
N SER A 333 -22.92 -4.91 19.54
CA SER A 333 -23.05 -6.36 19.51
C SER A 333 -21.74 -7.11 19.72
N ASP A 334 -20.62 -6.59 19.21
CA ASP A 334 -19.28 -7.18 19.39
C ASP A 334 -18.86 -7.10 20.88
N VAL A 335 -19.15 -5.98 21.54
CA VAL A 335 -18.83 -5.74 22.95
C VAL A 335 -19.66 -6.63 23.90
N ARG A 336 -20.93 -6.94 23.56
CA ARG A 336 -21.75 -7.91 24.31
C ARG A 336 -21.27 -9.36 24.14
N GLY A 337 -20.76 -9.72 22.96
CA GLY A 337 -20.19 -11.04 22.71
C GLY A 337 -18.96 -11.34 23.56
N GLU A 338 -18.06 -10.36 23.73
CA GLU A 338 -16.85 -10.51 24.54
C GLU A 338 -17.14 -10.51 26.06
N LEU A 339 -18.13 -9.74 26.53
CA LEU A 339 -18.53 -9.73 27.94
C LEU A 339 -19.41 -10.95 28.31
N GLY A 340 -20.19 -11.48 27.37
CA GLY A 340 -20.99 -12.70 27.56
C GLY A 340 -20.18 -13.99 27.66
N GLY A 341 -18.92 -13.99 27.17
CA GLY A 341 -18.01 -15.13 27.26
C GLY A 341 -17.32 -15.31 28.61
N ARG A 342 -17.45 -14.36 29.55
CA ARG A 342 -16.76 -14.40 30.86
C ARG A 342 -17.60 -14.86 32.04
N GLU A 343 -18.90 -15.10 31.89
CA GLU A 343 -19.72 -15.65 32.98
C GLU A 343 -20.61 -16.83 32.57
N ARG A 344 -20.37 -17.95 33.26
CA ARG A 344 -21.13 -19.22 33.37
C ARG A 344 -20.80 -20.34 32.38
N GLY A 345 -20.34 -21.47 32.94
CA GLY A 345 -20.42 -22.78 32.29
C GLY A 345 -19.68 -23.91 33.00
N ALA A 346 -20.25 -24.47 34.09
CA ALA A 346 -20.04 -25.87 34.47
C ALA A 346 -20.75 -26.79 33.42
N PRO A 347 -20.40 -28.09 33.33
CA PRO A 347 -20.54 -28.84 32.08
C PRO A 347 -21.95 -29.39 31.87
N GLY A 348 -22.45 -29.29 30.64
CA GLY A 348 -23.75 -29.85 30.25
C GLY A 348 -24.03 -29.66 28.76
N GLU A 349 -23.57 -30.65 27.99
CA GLU A 349 -24.04 -31.16 26.69
C GLU A 349 -24.53 -30.23 25.54
N ALA A 350 -23.94 -30.53 24.37
CA ALA A 350 -24.38 -30.23 23.01
C ALA A 350 -24.39 -28.75 22.57
N GLY A 351 -23.19 -28.22 22.31
CA GLY A 351 -22.99 -26.94 21.63
C GLY A 351 -23.12 -27.04 20.11
N VAL A 352 -24.04 -26.25 19.55
CA VAL A 352 -23.92 -25.69 18.20
C VAL A 352 -23.44 -24.24 18.39
N SER A 353 -22.14 -24.04 18.24
CA SER A 353 -21.47 -22.73 18.16
C SER A 353 -21.17 -22.48 16.67
N GLY A 354 -21.64 -21.42 16.02
CA GLY A 354 -21.40 -20.02 16.37
C GLY A 354 -20.16 -19.56 15.61
N GLU A 355 -20.36 -19.02 14.41
CA GLU A 355 -19.32 -18.61 13.47
C GLU A 355 -18.33 -17.62 14.10
N ALA A 356 -17.13 -18.11 14.39
CA ALA A 356 -15.97 -17.30 14.72
C ALA A 356 -15.36 -16.75 13.42
N GLY A 357 -15.06 -15.44 13.44
CA GLY A 357 -14.49 -14.70 12.32
C GLY A 357 -13.30 -15.40 11.68
N VAL A 358 -13.40 -15.59 10.37
CA VAL A 358 -12.36 -16.16 9.53
C VAL A 358 -11.17 -15.19 9.48
N PRO A 359 -9.93 -15.65 9.73
CA PRO A 359 -8.75 -14.83 9.49
C PRO A 359 -8.63 -14.59 7.98
N ASP A 360 -8.87 -13.35 7.58
CA ASP A 360 -8.82 -12.91 6.20
C ASP A 360 -7.47 -12.22 5.93
N GLU A 361 -6.79 -12.67 4.89
CA GLU A 361 -5.47 -12.25 4.38
C GLU A 361 -4.23 -13.01 4.96
N ALA A 362 -3.35 -13.40 4.03
CA ALA A 362 -2.16 -14.26 4.12
C ALA A 362 -2.29 -15.69 4.70
N GLY A 363 -2.19 -16.68 3.81
CA GLY A 363 -1.71 -18.00 4.16
C GLY A 363 -0.26 -17.95 4.65
N ALA A 364 -0.08 -18.02 5.98
CA ALA A 364 1.15 -18.45 6.61
C ALA A 364 0.98 -19.90 7.09
N PRO A 365 1.77 -20.88 6.61
CA PRO A 365 1.74 -22.22 7.19
C PRO A 365 2.42 -22.24 8.56
N SER A 366 1.81 -23.00 9.47
CA SER A 366 2.30 -23.36 10.79
C SER A 366 3.71 -23.96 10.75
N GLU A 367 4.61 -23.46 11.61
CA GLU A 367 5.88 -24.12 11.91
C GLU A 367 5.65 -25.43 12.67
N ALA A 368 6.28 -26.51 12.19
CA ALA A 368 6.58 -27.67 13.00
C ALA A 368 7.89 -28.31 12.51
N GLY A 369 8.85 -28.46 13.42
CA GLY A 369 9.96 -29.40 13.29
C GLY A 369 11.35 -28.74 13.24
N ALA A 370 11.91 -28.44 14.42
CA ALA A 370 13.35 -28.38 14.57
C ALA A 370 13.97 -29.75 14.22
N PRO A 371 15.19 -29.77 13.65
CA PRO A 371 16.15 -30.76 14.07
C PRO A 371 17.42 -30.12 14.62
N SER A 372 17.93 -30.85 15.59
CA SER A 372 19.12 -30.72 16.41
C SER A 372 20.43 -30.39 15.67
N GLU A 373 21.27 -29.65 16.39
CA GLU A 373 22.69 -29.43 16.15
C GLU A 373 23.46 -30.72 15.83
N SER A 374 24.29 -30.68 14.78
CA SER A 374 25.59 -31.36 14.77
C SER A 374 26.42 -30.94 13.55
N GLY A 375 27.66 -30.50 13.77
CA GLY A 375 28.76 -30.66 12.82
C GLY A 375 29.32 -29.38 12.21
N ALA A 376 30.28 -28.77 12.89
CA ALA A 376 31.34 -28.01 12.21
C ALA A 376 32.13 -28.95 11.27
N PRO A 377 32.77 -28.40 10.23
CA PRO A 377 34.21 -28.56 10.22
C PRO A 377 34.99 -27.29 9.88
N SER A 378 36.26 -27.41 10.23
CA SER A 378 37.38 -26.51 10.35
C SER A 378 37.96 -25.94 9.05
N GLU A 379 38.75 -24.89 9.25
CA GLU A 379 39.69 -24.22 8.37
C GLU A 379 40.61 -25.12 7.52
N ALA A 380 40.96 -24.62 6.32
CA ALA A 380 42.26 -24.63 5.63
C ALA A 380 41.99 -24.41 4.13
N GLY A 381 42.71 -23.63 3.34
CA GLY A 381 43.93 -22.85 3.50
C GLY A 381 44.19 -22.18 2.14
N ALA A 382 44.87 -21.03 2.15
CA ALA A 382 45.39 -20.40 0.94
C ALA A 382 46.50 -21.26 0.31
N PRO A 383 46.83 -21.01 -0.97
CA PRO A 383 48.25 -20.95 -1.31
C PRO A 383 48.62 -19.67 -2.07
N SER A 384 49.82 -19.22 -1.74
CA SER A 384 50.61 -18.14 -2.30
C SER A 384 51.40 -18.56 -3.56
N GLU A 385 51.44 -17.62 -4.52
CA GLU A 385 52.52 -17.18 -5.42
C GLU A 385 53.70 -18.12 -5.80
N SER A 386 54.07 -18.14 -7.10
CA SER A 386 55.32 -17.51 -7.59
C SER A 386 55.63 -17.76 -9.09
N SER A 387 55.88 -16.66 -9.82
CA SER A 387 56.96 -16.39 -10.82
C SER A 387 57.10 -17.29 -12.08
N THR A 388 57.51 -16.86 -13.29
CA THR A 388 58.47 -15.85 -13.80
C THR A 388 58.12 -15.56 -15.28
N ALA A 389 58.07 -14.29 -15.73
CA ALA A 389 59.12 -13.50 -16.42
C ALA A 389 59.47 -13.88 -17.88
N GLY A 390 59.43 -12.88 -18.76
CA GLY A 390 59.88 -12.92 -20.15
C GLY A 390 59.67 -11.57 -20.86
N GLU A 391 60.61 -10.64 -20.66
CA GLU A 391 60.83 -9.41 -21.45
C GLU A 391 60.96 -9.73 -22.97
N SER A 392 60.60 -8.88 -23.93
CA SER A 392 61.31 -7.63 -24.27
C SER A 392 60.79 -7.08 -25.61
N GLY A 393 60.66 -5.75 -25.74
CA GLY A 393 61.08 -5.06 -26.96
C GLY A 393 60.36 -3.73 -27.24
N ALA A 394 61.12 -2.64 -27.17
CA ALA A 394 60.68 -1.26 -27.21
C ALA A 394 60.94 -0.55 -28.56
N LEU A 395 60.60 0.75 -28.57
CA LEU A 395 61.01 1.86 -29.46
C LEU A 395 60.07 2.13 -30.67
N GLY A 396 59.64 3.36 -30.97
CA GLY A 396 59.90 4.68 -30.40
C GLY A 396 59.52 5.81 -31.39
N GLY A 397 59.35 7.03 -30.88
CA GLY A 397 59.45 8.31 -31.62
C GLY A 397 58.13 8.87 -32.18
N SER A 398 57.53 9.94 -31.64
CA SER A 398 57.97 11.36 -31.55
C SER A 398 57.32 12.21 -32.65
N SER A 399 56.45 13.16 -32.26
CA SER A 399 56.63 14.60 -32.51
C SER A 399 55.36 15.41 -32.20
N ALA A 400 55.55 16.48 -31.42
CA ALA A 400 54.71 17.69 -31.32
C ALA A 400 55.45 18.82 -32.09
N PRO A 401 55.10 20.14 -32.06
CA PRO A 401 54.07 20.82 -31.24
C PRO A 401 53.37 22.09 -31.88
N ARG A 402 52.51 22.72 -31.04
CA ARG A 402 52.23 24.17 -30.85
C ARG A 402 50.98 24.85 -31.45
N GLY A 403 50.36 25.68 -30.60
CA GLY A 403 49.53 26.86 -30.93
C GLY A 403 48.22 26.94 -30.11
N ILE A 404 48.21 27.43 -28.86
CA ILE A 404 48.02 28.83 -28.40
C ILE A 404 46.54 29.32 -28.37
N SER A 405 46.16 29.79 -27.16
CA SER A 405 45.12 30.78 -26.78
C SER A 405 43.67 30.37 -26.50
N THR A 406 43.32 30.45 -25.21
CA THR A 406 42.02 30.92 -24.66
C THR A 406 42.01 32.46 -24.59
N PRO A 407 40.84 33.14 -24.49
CA PRO A 407 40.17 33.42 -23.19
C PRO A 407 38.65 33.14 -23.26
N ASP A 408 37.93 32.78 -22.20
CA ASP A 408 37.63 33.41 -20.90
C ASP A 408 36.46 34.43 -20.89
N VAL A 409 35.78 34.41 -19.75
CA VAL A 409 34.40 34.77 -19.38
C VAL A 409 33.89 36.23 -19.56
N SER A 410 32.55 36.32 -19.46
CA SER A 410 31.77 37.16 -18.52
C SER A 410 30.92 38.35 -19.02
N SER A 411 29.65 38.29 -18.60
CA SER A 411 28.91 39.30 -17.81
C SER A 411 27.93 40.29 -18.45
N ALA A 412 26.90 40.55 -17.63
CA ALA A 412 26.01 41.72 -17.52
C ALA A 412 24.79 41.81 -18.46
N ALA A 413 23.65 42.42 -18.11
CA ALA A 413 22.97 42.87 -16.88
C ALA A 413 21.71 43.66 -17.35
N GLY A 414 20.66 43.74 -16.51
CA GLY A 414 19.59 44.78 -16.56
C GLY A 414 18.54 44.62 -17.66
N GLU A 415 17.29 45.07 -17.54
CA GLU A 415 16.59 45.82 -16.49
C GLU A 415 15.08 45.82 -16.84
N SER A 416 14.28 46.02 -15.80
CA SER A 416 12.90 46.52 -15.66
C SER A 416 12.03 46.94 -16.87
N GLY A 417 10.72 46.71 -16.74
CA GLY A 417 9.68 47.53 -17.38
C GLY A 417 8.24 47.09 -17.07
N ASP A 418 7.61 47.76 -16.10
CA ASP A 418 6.18 47.81 -15.80
C ASP A 418 5.30 48.11 -17.03
N GLU A 419 4.07 47.58 -17.08
CA GLU A 419 2.88 48.45 -17.21
C GLU A 419 1.55 47.74 -16.86
N VAL A 420 0.71 48.49 -16.15
CA VAL A 420 -0.64 48.22 -15.66
C VAL A 420 -1.67 48.88 -16.58
N CYS A 421 -2.80 48.22 -16.85
CA CYS A 421 -4.13 48.80 -17.13
C CYS A 421 -5.13 47.61 -17.18
N GLY A 422 -6.35 47.59 -16.64
CA GLY A 422 -7.24 48.61 -16.11
C GLY A 422 -8.69 48.32 -16.60
N GLY A 423 -9.67 48.39 -15.70
CA GLY A 423 -11.12 48.54 -16.01
C GLY A 423 -11.97 47.26 -15.87
N SER A 424 -12.81 47.07 -14.84
CA SER A 424 -14.06 47.77 -14.46
C SER A 424 -15.29 47.40 -15.31
N GLY A 425 -16.37 46.96 -14.66
CA GLY A 425 -17.71 46.98 -15.26
C GLY A 425 -18.74 46.03 -14.63
N ALA A 426 -19.50 46.54 -13.65
CA ALA A 426 -20.70 45.93 -13.09
C ALA A 426 -21.91 46.04 -14.05
N GLY A 427 -22.92 45.18 -13.89
CA GLY A 427 -24.22 45.31 -14.54
C GLY A 427 -25.16 44.14 -14.24
N SER A 428 -26.41 44.43 -13.90
CA SER A 428 -27.33 43.59 -13.13
C SER A 428 -28.65 43.30 -13.87
N VAL A 429 -29.43 42.36 -13.32
CA VAL A 429 -30.91 42.15 -13.41
C VAL A 429 -31.53 41.49 -14.66
N GLY A 430 -32.31 40.42 -14.41
CA GLY A 430 -33.54 40.11 -15.17
C GLY A 430 -33.92 38.63 -15.27
N GLY A 431 -34.84 38.12 -14.44
CA GLY A 431 -35.63 36.90 -14.71
C GLY A 431 -37.08 37.25 -15.11
N PRO A 432 -38.08 36.36 -15.00
CA PRO A 432 -38.18 34.93 -15.38
C PRO A 432 -39.39 34.68 -16.34
N GLY A 433 -39.62 33.45 -16.81
CA GLY A 433 -40.81 33.13 -17.63
C GLY A 433 -41.14 31.64 -17.80
N SER A 434 -42.04 31.15 -16.95
CA SER A 434 -43.27 30.36 -17.26
C SER A 434 -43.21 29.08 -18.13
N GLY A 435 -43.38 27.92 -17.48
CA GLY A 435 -44.64 27.13 -17.49
C GLY A 435 -45.05 26.27 -18.74
N PRO A 436 -45.38 24.97 -18.56
CA PRO A 436 -45.79 24.00 -19.61
C PRO A 436 -47.34 23.89 -19.72
N PRO A 437 -47.95 23.06 -20.61
CA PRO A 437 -48.26 21.64 -20.32
C PRO A 437 -48.34 20.70 -21.56
N GLY A 438 -48.27 19.37 -21.44
CA GLY A 438 -49.41 18.43 -21.34
C GLY A 438 -49.33 17.39 -22.48
N ALA A 439 -49.25 16.06 -22.27
CA ALA A 439 -50.21 15.08 -21.74
C ALA A 439 -51.04 14.34 -22.83
N SER A 440 -51.31 13.04 -22.55
CA SER A 440 -52.12 12.04 -23.29
C SER A 440 -51.41 11.34 -24.45
N GLY A 441 -51.51 10.03 -24.70
CA GLY A 441 -52.26 8.86 -24.19
C GLY A 441 -51.85 7.71 -25.15
N GLY A 442 -51.74 6.42 -24.84
CA GLY A 442 -52.69 5.51 -24.18
C GLY A 442 -53.03 4.38 -25.17
N GLY A 443 -52.94 3.12 -24.73
CA GLY A 443 -53.49 1.91 -25.40
C GLY A 443 -52.43 0.98 -26.03
N SER A 444 -52.11 -0.19 -25.48
CA SER A 444 -52.89 -1.46 -25.36
C SER A 444 -52.83 -2.33 -26.63
N GLY A 445 -52.40 -3.60 -26.50
CA GLY A 445 -52.66 -4.62 -27.53
C GLY A 445 -51.64 -5.76 -27.61
N ASP A 446 -51.92 -6.81 -26.84
CA ASP A 446 -51.79 -8.25 -27.12
C ASP A 446 -50.94 -8.81 -28.30
N ALA A 447 -50.07 -9.75 -27.90
CA ALA A 447 -50.02 -11.16 -28.35
C ALA A 447 -49.12 -11.67 -29.50
N VAL A 448 -48.68 -12.91 -29.24
CA VAL A 448 -48.25 -14.06 -30.07
C VAL A 448 -46.90 -14.10 -30.81
N ASP A 449 -46.15 -15.15 -30.44
CA ASP A 449 -45.37 -16.12 -31.23
C ASP A 449 -44.44 -15.66 -32.37
N GLY A 450 -43.18 -16.13 -32.31
CA GLY A 450 -42.26 -16.03 -33.44
C GLY A 450 -40.88 -16.62 -33.18
N VAL A 451 -40.77 -17.93 -33.36
CA VAL A 451 -39.53 -18.72 -33.52
C VAL A 451 -38.60 -18.09 -34.57
N GLY A 452 -37.28 -18.06 -34.32
CA GLY A 452 -36.31 -17.55 -35.29
C GLY A 452 -34.84 -17.78 -34.93
N THR A 453 -34.41 -19.04 -34.93
CA THR A 453 -33.01 -19.47 -35.11
C THR A 453 -32.31 -18.73 -36.26
N TYR A 454 -31.11 -18.19 -36.04
CA TYR A 454 -30.08 -18.11 -37.08
C TYR A 454 -28.69 -18.38 -36.50
N ARG A 455 -28.07 -19.41 -37.07
CA ARG A 455 -26.68 -19.85 -36.90
C ARG A 455 -25.80 -19.15 -37.94
N SER A 456 -24.49 -19.21 -37.67
CA SER A 456 -23.33 -19.04 -38.58
C SER A 456 -23.09 -17.60 -39.09
N VAL A 457 -21.90 -17.04 -38.90
CA VAL A 457 -20.58 -17.61 -39.26
C VAL A 457 -19.55 -17.46 -38.15
#